data_AF-G5E3I1-F1
#
_entry.id   AF-G5E3I1-F1
#
_cell.length_a   1.000
_cell.length_b   1.000
_cell.length_c   1.000
_cell.angle_alpha   90.00
_cell.angle_beta   90.00
_cell.angle_gamma   90.00
#
_symmetry.space_group_name_H-M   'P 1'
#
loop_
_entity.id
_entity.type
_entity.pdbx_description
1 polymer ?
#
loop_
_entity_poly.entity_id
_entity_poly.type
_entity_poly.pdbx_seq_one_letter_code
_entity_poly.pdbx_strand_id
1 'polypeptide(L)'
;IKQLLQNPPSGVDPIIWEQAKVDNPDPERLLPVPMIGFKELLRRLEVEEQMTKQHQSRLDIVTEDIGELQKNQATTMAKQEIQRKSGFAIQAEEEHLRVQLDTIQSELNAPTQGRLNELMSQIRMQNHFLLREIKQHLKQQQEGLSHLIGIIKDDLEDIKLIEHGLND
;
A
#
# COMPACT_ATOMS: atom_id res chain seq x y z
N ILE A 1 9.87 -12.27 30.03
CA ILE A 1 8.39 -12.09 29.98
C ILE A 1 7.78 -12.03 31.38
N LYS A 2 7.83 -13.09 32.20
CA LYS A 2 7.26 -13.07 33.56
C LYS A 2 7.78 -11.91 34.44
N GLN A 3 9.06 -11.53 34.31
CA GLN A 3 9.67 -10.39 35.02
C GLN A 3 9.11 -9.02 34.59
N LEU A 4 8.63 -8.87 33.34
CA LEU A 4 8.07 -7.61 32.82
C LEU A 4 6.61 -7.38 33.25
N LEU A 5 5.94 -8.41 33.75
CA LEU A 5 4.53 -8.38 34.17
C LEU A 5 4.36 -8.25 35.70
N GLN A 6 5.47 -8.29 36.46
CA GLN A 6 5.44 -8.31 37.92
C GLN A 6 5.04 -6.97 38.54
N ASN A 7 5.44 -5.85 37.92
CA ASN A 7 5.13 -4.51 38.41
C ASN A 7 4.44 -3.70 37.31
N PRO A 8 3.45 -2.86 37.66
CA PRO A 8 2.85 -1.94 36.71
C PRO A 8 3.90 -0.93 36.20
N PRO A 9 3.85 -0.56 34.91
CA PRO A 9 4.67 0.53 34.39
C PRO A 9 4.41 1.86 35.10
N SER A 10 5.41 2.74 35.13
CA SER A 10 5.30 4.04 35.78
C SER A 10 4.09 4.85 35.27
N GLY A 11 3.25 5.32 36.20
CA GLY A 11 2.06 6.11 35.88
C GLY A 11 0.81 5.28 35.53
N VAL A 12 0.88 3.95 35.58
CA VAL A 12 -0.27 3.05 35.41
C VAL A 12 -0.79 2.59 36.76
N ASP A 13 -2.10 2.68 36.98
CA ASP A 13 -2.75 2.17 38.19
C ASP A 13 -2.55 0.63 38.31
N PRO A 14 -2.08 0.11 39.45
CA PRO A 14 -1.89 -1.33 39.66
C PRO A 14 -3.14 -2.18 39.38
N ILE A 15 -4.34 -1.67 39.69
CA ILE A 15 -5.60 -2.37 39.46
C ILE A 15 -5.88 -2.50 37.96
N ILE A 16 -5.69 -1.41 37.20
CA ILE A 16 -5.87 -1.41 35.74
C ILE A 16 -4.85 -2.33 35.07
N TRP A 17 -3.61 -2.37 35.58
CA TRP A 17 -2.57 -3.26 35.06
C TRP A 17 -2.87 -4.74 35.26
N GLU A 18 -3.34 -5.14 36.45
CA GLU A 18 -3.75 -6.53 36.70
C GLU A 18 -4.95 -6.92 35.84
N GLN A 19 -5.92 -6.02 35.66
CA GLN A 19 -7.06 -6.28 34.78
C GLN A 19 -6.61 -6.46 33.31
N ALA A 20 -5.71 -5.62 32.80
CA ALA A 20 -5.19 -5.73 31.43
C ALA A 20 -4.43 -7.05 31.19
N LYS A 21 -3.82 -7.65 32.23
CA LYS A 21 -3.20 -8.98 32.15
C LYS A 21 -4.25 -10.08 32.03
N VAL A 22 -5.35 -9.97 32.76
CA VAL A 22 -6.48 -10.91 32.72
C VAL A 22 -7.22 -10.82 31.38
N ASP A 23 -7.42 -9.61 30.87
CA ASP A 23 -8.14 -9.35 29.63
C ASP A 23 -7.32 -9.62 28.36
N ASN A 24 -6.04 -10.01 28.52
CA ASN A 24 -5.18 -10.32 27.40
C ASN A 24 -5.70 -11.57 26.63
N PRO A 25 -6.11 -11.43 25.36
CA PRO A 25 -6.74 -12.52 24.63
C PRO A 25 -5.78 -13.66 24.26
N ASP A 26 -4.46 -13.41 24.27
CA ASP A 26 -3.44 -14.43 24.00
C ASP A 26 -2.22 -14.23 24.92
N PRO A 27 -2.22 -14.80 26.13
CA PRO A 27 -1.14 -14.63 27.11
C PRO A 27 0.21 -15.26 26.69
N GLU A 28 0.23 -16.14 25.70
CA GLU A 28 1.46 -16.77 25.22
C GLU A 28 2.18 -15.89 24.19
N ARG A 29 1.43 -15.09 23.42
CA ARG A 29 1.97 -14.29 22.31
C ARG A 29 1.85 -12.79 22.50
N LEU A 30 0.96 -12.33 23.39
CA LEU A 30 0.70 -10.92 23.62
C LEU A 30 1.01 -10.54 25.07
N LEU A 31 1.29 -9.26 25.27
CA LEU A 31 1.49 -8.65 26.58
C LEU A 31 0.71 -7.33 26.63
N PRO A 32 0.13 -6.97 27.78
CA PRO A 32 -0.46 -5.65 27.94
C PRO A 32 0.64 -4.58 27.83
N VAL A 33 0.40 -3.57 27.01
CA VAL A 33 1.29 -2.42 26.82
C VAL A 33 0.48 -1.16 27.08
N PRO A 34 0.88 -0.30 28.04
CA PRO A 34 0.12 0.89 28.35
C PRO A 34 0.23 1.91 27.21
N MET A 35 -0.90 2.53 26.85
CA MET A 35 -0.96 3.61 25.87
C MET A 35 -1.40 4.89 26.55
N ILE A 36 -0.43 5.71 26.94
CA ILE A 36 -0.68 6.93 27.71
C ILE A 36 -0.53 8.16 26.81
N GLY A 37 -1.64 8.87 26.61
CA GLY A 37 -1.69 10.10 25.81
C GLY A 37 -1.62 9.89 24.30
N PHE A 38 -1.83 10.98 23.56
CA PHE A 38 -1.92 10.94 22.08
C PHE A 38 -0.62 10.57 21.38
N LYS A 39 0.53 10.87 22.00
CA LYS A 39 1.85 10.54 21.43
C LYS A 39 2.03 9.03 21.26
N GLU A 40 1.64 8.23 22.26
CA GLU A 40 1.80 6.78 22.19
C GLU A 40 0.78 6.14 21.25
N LEU A 41 -0.44 6.69 21.18
CA LEU A 41 -1.43 6.29 20.18
C LEU A 41 -0.94 6.52 18.75
N LEU A 42 -0.38 7.70 18.47
CA LEU A 42 0.18 8.02 17.15
C LEU A 42 1.33 7.07 16.80
N ARG A 43 2.25 6.83 17.76
CA ARG A 43 3.35 5.88 17.58
C ARG A 43 2.84 4.48 17.24
N ARG A 44 1.81 3.99 17.94
CA ARG A 44 1.22 2.68 17.64
C ARG A 44 0.61 2.64 16.25
N LEU A 45 -0.11 3.68 15.85
CA LEU A 45 -0.69 3.79 14.51
C LEU A 45 0.39 3.72 13.42
N GLU A 46 1.51 4.43 13.60
CA GLU A 46 2.66 4.38 12.68
C GLU A 46 3.26 2.97 12.57
N VAL A 47 3.42 2.28 13.70
CA VAL A 47 3.92 0.88 13.72
C VAL A 47 2.92 -0.07 13.05
N GLU A 48 1.63 0.08 13.30
CA GLU A 48 0.57 -0.73 12.67
C GLU A 48 0.52 -0.50 11.16
N GLU A 49 0.69 0.74 10.70
CA GLU A 49 0.79 1.08 9.29
C GLU A 49 2.03 0.44 8.64
N GLN A 50 3.18 0.51 9.30
CA GLN A 50 4.42 -0.11 8.82
C GLN A 50 4.29 -1.64 8.72
N MET A 51 3.73 -2.27 9.75
CA MET A 51 3.48 -3.72 9.77
C MET A 51 2.52 -4.13 8.66
N THR A 52 1.46 -3.35 8.42
CA THR A 52 0.50 -3.58 7.34
C THR A 52 1.19 -3.53 5.97
N LYS A 53 2.06 -2.55 5.74
CA LYS A 53 2.85 -2.46 4.50
C LYS A 53 3.77 -3.66 4.31
N GLN A 54 4.43 -4.13 5.37
CA GLN A 54 5.25 -5.33 5.31
C GLN A 54 4.42 -6.59 5.03
N HIS A 55 3.25 -6.73 5.67
CA HIS A 55 2.34 -7.83 5.40
C HIS A 55 1.85 -7.83 3.96
N GLN A 56 1.50 -6.67 3.41
CA GLN A 56 1.12 -6.55 2.00
C GLN A 56 2.27 -7.01 1.08
N SER A 57 3.49 -6.52 1.31
CA SER A 57 4.65 -6.94 0.50
C SER A 57 4.88 -8.45 0.56
N ARG A 58 4.68 -9.10 1.71
CA ARG A 58 4.76 -10.56 1.82
C ARG A 58 3.65 -11.27 1.06
N LEU A 59 2.43 -10.74 1.09
CA LEU A 59 1.31 -11.29 0.30
C LEU A 59 1.55 -11.17 -1.19
N ASP A 60 2.17 -10.07 -1.64
CA ASP A 60 2.51 -9.86 -3.04
C ASP A 60 3.51 -10.92 -3.52
N ILE A 61 4.57 -11.18 -2.73
CA ILE A 61 5.55 -12.25 -3.01
C ILE A 61 4.88 -13.62 -3.08
N VAL A 62 4.05 -13.96 -2.09
CA VAL A 62 3.34 -15.25 -2.08
C VAL A 62 2.42 -15.39 -3.29
N THR A 63 1.78 -14.31 -3.70
CA THR A 63 0.91 -14.29 -4.90
C THR A 63 1.72 -14.53 -6.17
N GLU A 64 2.89 -13.91 -6.28
CA GLU A 64 3.83 -14.11 -7.39
C GLU A 64 4.32 -15.56 -7.45
N ASP A 65 4.77 -16.11 -6.33
CA ASP A 65 5.22 -17.50 -6.21
C ASP A 65 4.12 -18.49 -6.60
N ILE A 66 2.88 -18.26 -6.15
CA ILE A 66 1.72 -19.08 -6.54
C ILE A 66 1.49 -19.01 -8.06
N GLY A 67 1.58 -17.82 -8.65
CA GLY A 67 1.43 -17.64 -10.09
C GLY A 67 2.51 -18.39 -10.88
N GLU A 68 3.75 -18.36 -10.42
CA GLU A 68 4.84 -19.11 -11.04
C GLU A 68 4.63 -20.63 -10.92
N LEU A 69 4.25 -21.11 -9.73
CA LEU A 69 3.95 -22.53 -9.51
C LEU A 69 2.81 -23.03 -10.41
N GLN A 70 1.74 -22.24 -10.56
CA GLN A 70 0.63 -22.57 -11.46
C GLN A 70 1.08 -22.66 -12.92
N LYS A 71 1.93 -21.73 -13.38
CA LYS A 71 2.51 -21.76 -14.73
C LYS A 71 3.39 -22.99 -14.94
N ASN A 72 4.22 -23.33 -13.96
CA ASN A 72 5.11 -24.50 -13.99
C ASN A 72 4.30 -25.80 -14.00
N GLN A 73 3.21 -25.86 -13.23
CA GLN A 73 2.27 -26.98 -13.22
C GLN A 73 1.64 -27.18 -14.61
N ALA A 74 1.06 -26.14 -15.20
CA ALA A 74 0.45 -26.22 -16.53
C ALA A 74 1.46 -26.68 -17.61
N THR A 75 2.68 -26.13 -17.56
CA THR A 75 3.76 -26.52 -18.48
C THR A 75 4.14 -28.00 -18.31
N THR A 76 4.22 -28.47 -17.07
CA THR A 76 4.57 -29.87 -16.76
C THR A 76 3.49 -30.82 -17.23
N MET A 77 2.21 -30.49 -16.99
CA MET A 77 1.07 -31.27 -17.49
C MET A 77 1.05 -31.35 -19.02
N ALA A 78 1.29 -30.24 -19.72
CA ALA A 78 1.37 -30.23 -21.18
C ALA A 78 2.50 -31.14 -21.68
N LYS A 79 3.70 -31.07 -21.08
CA LYS A 79 4.83 -31.95 -21.43
C LYS A 79 4.52 -33.43 -21.18
N GLN A 80 3.87 -33.75 -20.06
CA GLN A 80 3.46 -35.12 -19.74
C GLN A 80 2.48 -35.66 -20.78
N GLU A 81 1.49 -34.87 -21.19
CA GLU A 81 0.50 -35.31 -22.18
C GLU A 81 1.13 -35.50 -23.56
N ILE A 82 2.01 -34.59 -23.99
CA ILE A 82 2.79 -34.74 -25.24
C ILE A 82 3.62 -36.02 -25.20
N GLN A 83 4.33 -36.29 -24.10
CA GLN A 83 5.15 -37.49 -23.97
C GLN A 83 4.31 -38.77 -24.00
N ARG A 84 3.16 -38.77 -23.30
CA ARG A 84 2.22 -39.89 -23.25
C ARG A 84 1.63 -40.22 -24.63
N LYS A 85 1.38 -39.20 -25.45
CA LYS A 85 0.79 -39.34 -26.78
C LYS A 85 1.80 -39.35 -27.93
N SER A 86 3.09 -39.29 -27.63
CA SER A 86 4.15 -39.39 -28.63
C SER A 86 4.04 -40.73 -29.39
N GLY A 87 3.97 -40.66 -30.72
CA GLY A 87 3.82 -41.83 -31.60
C GLY A 87 2.38 -42.28 -31.85
N PHE A 88 1.38 -41.64 -31.23
CA PHE A 88 -0.02 -41.82 -31.59
C PHE A 88 -0.44 -40.82 -32.67
N ALA A 89 -1.44 -41.18 -33.48
CA ALA A 89 -2.03 -40.25 -34.45
C ALA A 89 -2.85 -39.17 -33.72
N ILE A 90 -2.90 -37.97 -34.31
CA ILE A 90 -3.70 -36.85 -33.80
C ILE A 90 -5.16 -37.28 -33.68
N GLN A 91 -5.75 -37.07 -32.51
CA GLN A 91 -7.13 -37.43 -32.21
C GLN A 91 -8.07 -36.29 -32.63
N ALA A 92 -9.34 -36.62 -32.94
CA ALA A 92 -10.34 -35.62 -33.33
C ALA A 92 -10.54 -34.52 -32.27
N GLU A 93 -10.45 -34.88 -30.98
CA GLU A 93 -10.53 -33.94 -29.86
C GLU A 93 -9.36 -32.96 -29.84
N GLU A 94 -8.15 -33.41 -30.19
CA GLU A 94 -6.96 -32.56 -30.24
C GLU A 94 -7.04 -31.53 -31.36
N GLU A 95 -7.53 -31.94 -32.53
CA GLU A 95 -7.77 -31.02 -33.65
C GLU A 95 -8.88 -30.02 -33.28
N HIS A 96 -9.91 -30.44 -32.55
CA HIS A 96 -10.94 -29.52 -32.05
C HIS A 96 -10.36 -28.47 -31.09
N LEU A 97 -9.56 -28.89 -30.10
CA LEU A 97 -8.88 -27.98 -29.17
C LEU A 97 -7.94 -27.03 -29.90
N ARG A 98 -7.20 -27.51 -30.90
CA ARG A 98 -6.34 -26.68 -31.74
C ARG A 98 -7.12 -25.59 -32.46
N VAL A 99 -8.24 -25.92 -33.10
CA VAL A 99 -9.09 -24.93 -33.80
C VAL A 99 -9.63 -23.88 -32.83
N GLN A 100 -10.06 -24.29 -31.62
CA GLN A 100 -10.48 -23.34 -30.59
C GLN A 100 -9.34 -22.40 -30.18
N LEU A 101 -8.14 -22.95 -29.97
CA LEU A 101 -6.95 -22.16 -29.62
C LEU A 101 -6.57 -21.18 -30.74
N ASP A 102 -6.59 -21.61 -32.01
CA ASP A 102 -6.32 -20.75 -33.15
C ASP A 102 -7.34 -19.60 -33.26
N THR A 103 -8.62 -19.89 -32.97
CA THR A 103 -9.68 -18.88 -32.93
C THR A 103 -9.39 -17.84 -31.84
N ILE A 104 -9.16 -18.28 -30.60
CA ILE A 104 -8.84 -17.39 -29.47
C ILE A 104 -7.58 -16.58 -29.76
N GLN A 105 -6.54 -17.20 -30.31
CA GLN A 105 -5.30 -16.52 -30.65
C GLN A 105 -5.51 -15.46 -31.73
N SER A 106 -6.36 -15.73 -32.72
CA SER A 106 -6.72 -14.77 -33.77
C SER A 106 -7.48 -13.57 -33.21
N GLU A 107 -8.39 -13.78 -32.25
CA GLU A 107 -9.15 -12.72 -31.57
C GLU A 107 -8.26 -11.88 -30.65
N LEU A 108 -7.32 -12.50 -29.94
CA LEU A 108 -6.32 -11.80 -29.13
C LEU A 108 -5.36 -10.96 -29.97
N ASN A 109 -4.99 -11.46 -31.14
CA ASN A 109 -4.12 -10.78 -32.10
C ASN A 109 -4.88 -9.77 -32.99
N ALA A 110 -6.21 -9.72 -32.88
CA ALA A 110 -7.03 -8.80 -33.64
C ALA A 110 -6.72 -7.33 -33.24
N PRO A 111 -7.13 -6.34 -34.04
CA PRO A 111 -6.89 -4.91 -33.79
C PRO A 111 -7.44 -4.37 -32.45
N THR A 112 -8.14 -5.19 -31.66
CA THR A 112 -8.57 -4.92 -30.29
C THR A 112 -7.43 -4.52 -29.35
N GLN A 113 -6.19 -5.00 -29.58
CA GLN A 113 -4.99 -4.49 -28.89
C GLN A 113 -4.73 -3.00 -29.17
N GLY A 114 -5.04 -2.52 -30.38
CA GLY A 114 -4.97 -1.10 -30.73
C GLY A 114 -5.89 -0.24 -29.87
N ARG A 115 -7.10 -0.72 -29.59
CA ARG A 115 -8.08 -0.03 -28.73
C ARG A 115 -7.64 0.01 -27.26
N LEU A 116 -7.03 -1.07 -26.76
CA LEU A 116 -6.45 -1.08 -25.41
C LEU A 116 -5.28 -0.11 -25.30
N ASN A 117 -4.38 -0.10 -26.29
CA ASN A 117 -3.25 0.84 -26.33
C ASN A 117 -3.72 2.29 -26.43
N GLU A 118 -4.76 2.57 -27.23
CA GLU A 118 -5.38 3.88 -27.33
C GLU A 118 -5.96 4.31 -25.98
N LEU A 119 -6.74 3.46 -25.32
CA LEU A 119 -7.33 3.76 -24.01
C LEU A 119 -6.24 4.01 -22.95
N MET A 120 -5.21 3.18 -22.92
CA MET A 120 -4.07 3.35 -22.01
C MET A 120 -3.33 4.66 -22.30
N SER A 121 -3.16 5.03 -23.57
CA SER A 121 -2.59 6.32 -23.96
C SER A 121 -3.46 7.49 -23.50
N GLN A 122 -4.78 7.41 -23.68
CA GLN A 122 -5.73 8.43 -23.22
C GLN A 122 -5.66 8.61 -21.70
N ILE A 123 -5.66 7.52 -20.93
CA ILE A 123 -5.53 7.55 -19.46
C ILE A 123 -4.20 8.18 -19.05
N ARG A 124 -3.09 7.80 -19.69
CA ARG A 124 -1.76 8.38 -19.41
C ARG A 124 -1.75 9.88 -19.68
N MET A 125 -2.32 10.33 -20.78
CA MET A 125 -2.42 11.75 -21.11
C MET A 125 -3.27 12.51 -20.09
N GLN A 126 -4.47 12.02 -19.78
CA GLN A 126 -5.36 12.65 -18.78
C GLN A 126 -4.67 12.77 -17.41
N ASN A 127 -4.04 11.70 -16.93
CA ASN A 127 -3.31 11.73 -15.67
C ASN A 127 -2.16 12.74 -15.70
N HIS A 128 -1.43 12.85 -16.81
CA HIS A 128 -0.35 13.83 -16.95
C HIS A 128 -0.89 15.27 -16.92
N PHE A 129 -2.01 15.56 -17.59
CA PHE A 129 -2.63 16.89 -17.57
C PHE A 129 -3.12 17.25 -16.17
N LEU A 130 -3.87 16.36 -15.51
CA LEU A 130 -4.39 16.56 -14.17
C LEU A 130 -3.25 16.79 -13.16
N LEU A 131 -2.18 15.99 -13.21
CA LEU A 131 -1.03 16.14 -12.32
C LEU A 131 -0.32 17.48 -12.53
N ARG A 132 -0.23 17.95 -13.78
CA ARG A 132 0.37 19.25 -14.10
C ARG A 132 -0.46 20.40 -13.52
N GLU A 133 -1.77 20.33 -13.65
CA GLU A 133 -2.70 21.35 -13.14
C GLU A 133 -2.67 21.42 -11.60
N ILE A 134 -2.71 20.27 -10.93
CA ILE A 134 -2.56 20.18 -9.47
C ILE A 134 -1.23 20.79 -9.02
N LYS A 135 -0.12 20.44 -9.68
CA LYS A 135 1.20 21.01 -9.35
C LYS A 135 1.24 22.53 -9.53
N GLN A 136 0.62 23.04 -10.59
CA GLN A 136 0.56 24.49 -10.83
C GLN A 136 -0.26 25.19 -9.75
N HIS A 137 -1.40 24.63 -9.37
CA HIS A 137 -2.24 25.20 -8.33
C HIS A 137 -1.54 25.20 -6.96
N LEU A 138 -0.90 24.09 -6.59
CA LEU A 138 -0.12 24.00 -5.35
C LEU A 138 1.03 25.02 -5.31
N LYS A 139 1.71 25.25 -6.45
CA LYS A 139 2.75 26.27 -6.55
C LYS A 139 2.20 27.67 -6.29
N GLN A 140 1.07 28.03 -6.91
CA GLN A 140 0.42 29.32 -6.69
C GLN A 140 -0.02 29.50 -5.23
N GLN A 141 -0.56 28.45 -4.61
CA GLN A 141 -0.91 28.46 -3.19
C GLN A 141 0.33 28.66 -2.30
N GLN A 142 1.45 28.00 -2.60
CA GLN A 142 2.70 28.16 -1.86
C GLN A 142 3.26 29.59 -1.95
N GLU A 143 3.20 30.20 -3.13
CA GLU A 143 3.62 31.59 -3.36
C GLU A 143 2.74 32.56 -2.56
N GLY A 144 1.42 32.38 -2.59
CA GLY A 144 0.48 33.18 -1.82
C GLY A 144 0.68 33.06 -0.31
N LEU A 145 0.85 31.84 0.20
CA LEU A 145 1.12 31.59 1.63
C LEU A 145 2.45 32.20 2.07
N SER A 146 3.50 32.08 1.25
CA SER A 146 4.80 32.72 1.54
C SER A 146 4.67 34.23 1.65
N HIS A 147 3.88 34.85 0.78
CA HIS A 147 3.64 36.29 0.82
C HIS A 147 2.89 36.72 2.10
N LEU A 148 1.82 36.00 2.47
CA LEU A 148 1.08 36.27 3.71
C LEU A 148 1.95 36.12 4.96
N ILE A 149 2.82 35.10 5.00
CA ILE A 149 3.79 34.93 6.09
C ILE A 149 4.76 36.11 6.15
N GLY A 150 5.18 36.64 5.00
CA GLY A 150 6.00 37.85 4.92
C GLY A 150 5.31 39.04 5.58
N ILE A 151 4.07 39.33 5.17
CA ILE A 151 3.27 40.44 5.74
C ILE A 151 3.13 40.29 7.26
N ILE A 152 2.76 39.10 7.74
CA ILE A 152 2.59 38.87 9.19
C ILE A 152 3.90 39.08 9.96
N LYS A 153 5.05 38.73 9.37
CA LYS A 153 6.36 38.97 9.98
C LYS A 153 6.68 40.45 10.05
N ASP A 154 6.43 41.19 8.97
CA ASP A 154 6.65 42.63 8.92
C ASP A 154 5.74 43.34 9.94
N ASP A 155 4.44 43.00 9.96
CA ASP A 155 3.46 43.51 10.94
C ASP A 155 3.88 43.21 12.38
N LEU A 156 4.46 42.03 12.65
CA LEU A 156 4.93 41.66 13.98
C LEU A 156 6.13 42.52 14.43
N GLU A 157 7.05 42.84 13.52
CA GLU A 157 8.17 43.74 13.83
C GLU A 157 7.69 45.17 14.07
N ASP A 158 6.72 45.64 13.27
CA ASP A 158 6.09 46.95 13.47
C ASP A 158 5.40 47.04 14.85
N ILE A 159 4.68 46.00 15.26
CA ILE A 159 4.05 45.94 16.60
C ILE A 159 5.10 46.02 17.71
N LYS A 160 6.22 45.29 17.61
CA LYS A 160 7.29 45.33 18.62
C LYS A 160 7.93 46.72 18.73
N LEU A 161 8.05 47.42 17.61
CA LEU A 161 8.61 48.78 17.57
C LEU A 161 7.67 49.78 18.26
N ILE A 162 6.36 49.66 18.03
CA ILE A 162 5.34 50.46 18.73
C ILE A 162 5.37 50.17 20.24
N GLU A 163 5.46 48.90 20.64
CA GLU A 163 5.52 48.50 22.05
C GLU A 163 6.76 49.05 22.77
N HIS A 164 7.92 49.08 22.11
CA HIS A 164 9.12 49.74 22.66
C HIS A 164 8.91 51.25 22.84
N GLY A 165 8.38 51.94 21.82
CA GLY A 165 8.17 53.38 21.88
C GLY A 165 7.09 53.83 22.87
N LEU A 166 6.24 52.92 23.38
CA LEU A 166 5.27 53.18 24.44
C LEU A 166 5.83 52.95 25.86
N ASN A 167 6.96 52.24 25.97
CA ASN A 167 7.63 51.94 27.24
C ASN A 167 8.80 52.90 27.55
N ASP A 168 9.17 53.76 26.59
CA ASP A 168 10.08 54.92 26.76
C ASP A 168 9.30 56.21 27.08
#